data_AF-A0AA42DPK2-F1
#
_entry.id   AF-A0AA42DPK2-F1
#
_cell.length_a   1.000
_cell.length_b   1.000
_cell.length_c   1.000
_cell.angle_alpha   90.00
_cell.angle_beta   90.00
_cell.angle_gamma   90.00
#
_symmetry.space_group_name_H-M   'P 1'
#
loop_
_entity.id
_entity.type
_entity.pdbx_description
1 polymer ?
#
loop_
_entity_poly.entity_id
_entity_poly.type
_entity_poly.pdbx_seq_one_letter_code
_entity_poly.pdbx_strand_id
1 'polypeptide(L)'
;MINKKIIWRITFITSMGILLYLGARTIELNKVINKLDNQLVEATKKLEEEQNELEELNKEKDNMETLEYIERVARDKLGMVKKDDIVFKEK
;
A
#
# COMPACT_ATOMS: atom_id res chain seq x y z
N MET A 1 24.58 -52.80 35.12
CA MET A 1 25.16 -52.43 33.80
C MET A 1 24.01 -52.02 32.89
N ILE A 2 23.86 -50.72 32.56
CA ILE A 2 22.71 -50.23 31.79
C ILE A 2 22.80 -50.76 30.36
N ASN A 3 21.69 -51.27 29.82
CA ASN A 3 21.64 -51.87 28.48
C ASN A 3 21.81 -50.78 27.41
N LYS A 4 22.79 -50.92 26.52
CA LYS A 4 23.07 -49.99 25.41
C LYS A 4 21.82 -49.74 24.52
N LYS A 5 20.94 -50.72 24.37
CA LYS A 5 19.67 -50.56 23.62
C LYS A 5 18.69 -49.60 24.32
N ILE A 6 18.70 -49.56 25.65
CA ILE A 6 17.85 -48.64 26.43
C ILE A 6 18.37 -47.21 26.29
N ILE A 7 19.68 -47.00 26.37
CA ILE A 7 20.31 -45.69 26.18
C ILE A 7 19.97 -45.12 24.80
N TRP A 8 20.09 -45.94 23.75
CA TRP A 8 19.79 -45.51 22.37
C TRP A 8 18.32 -45.10 22.19
N ARG A 9 17.38 -45.84 22.81
CA ARG A 9 15.95 -45.49 22.79
C ARG A 9 15.67 -44.17 23.49
N ILE A 10 16.27 -43.93 24.65
CA ILE A 10 16.10 -42.67 25.39
C ILE A 10 16.64 -41.49 24.57
N THR A 11 17.86 -41.61 24.02
CA THR A 11 18.45 -40.55 23.18
C THR A 11 17.62 -40.26 21.93
N PHE A 12 17.00 -41.28 21.35
CA PHE A 12 16.12 -41.12 20.19
C PHE A 12 14.83 -40.39 20.55
N ILE A 13 14.19 -40.75 21.67
CA ILE A 13 12.97 -40.10 22.15
C ILE A 13 13.24 -38.63 22.52
N THR A 14 14.36 -38.34 23.19
CA THR A 14 14.72 -36.95 23.54
C THR A 14 14.99 -36.11 22.30
N SER A 15 15.69 -36.68 21.31
CA SER A 15 15.94 -36.00 20.02
C SER A 15 14.63 -35.73 19.28
N MET A 16 13.73 -36.71 19.23
CA MET A 16 12.41 -36.55 18.61
C MET A 16 11.58 -35.45 19.30
N GLY A 17 11.62 -35.38 20.63
CA GLY A 17 10.93 -34.33 21.39
C GLY A 17 11.43 -32.93 21.07
N ILE A 18 12.76 -32.76 20.93
CA ILE A 18 13.37 -31.48 20.55
C ILE A 18 12.95 -31.09 19.11
N LEU A 19 12.95 -32.04 18.18
CA LEU A 19 12.54 -31.79 16.80
C LEU A 19 11.07 -31.37 16.70
N LEU A 20 10.17 -32.03 17.45
CA LEU A 20 8.76 -31.66 17.49
C LEU A 20 8.55 -30.26 18.07
N TYR A 21 9.26 -29.93 19.15
CA TYR A 21 9.20 -28.60 19.76
C TYR A 21 9.66 -27.50 18.79
N LEU A 22 10.82 -27.70 18.15
CA LEU A 22 11.35 -26.74 17.17
C LEU A 22 10.44 -26.62 15.95
N GLY A 23 9.93 -27.74 15.42
CA GLY A 23 9.01 -27.74 14.28
C GLY A 23 7.72 -26.97 14.57
N ALA A 24 7.14 -27.12 15.76
CA ALA A 24 5.97 -26.34 16.17
C ALA A 24 6.27 -24.83 16.21
N ARG A 25 7.41 -24.44 16.80
CA ARG A 25 7.85 -23.03 16.84
C ARG A 25 8.07 -22.44 15.46
N THR A 26 8.62 -23.21 14.52
CA THR A 26 8.82 -22.75 13.14
C THR A 26 7.50 -22.47 12.43
N ILE A 27 6.46 -23.26 12.67
CA ILE A 27 5.13 -23.02 12.09
C ILE A 27 4.52 -21.73 12.64
N GLU A 28 4.61 -21.49 13.96
CA GLU A 28 4.14 -20.25 14.57
C GLU A 28 4.85 -19.03 13.99
N LEU A 29 6.18 -19.12 13.86
CA LEU A 29 6.99 -18.02 13.33
C LEU A 29 6.64 -17.71 11.87
N ASN A 30 6.48 -18.73 11.03
CA ASN A 30 6.07 -18.54 9.64
C ASN A 30 4.68 -17.89 9.51
N LYS A 31 3.74 -18.21 10.40
CA LYS A 31 2.42 -17.53 10.41
C LYS A 31 2.55 -16.04 10.72
N VAL A 32 3.41 -15.68 11.67
CA VAL A 32 3.66 -14.27 12.02
C VAL A 32 4.31 -13.53 10.85
N ILE A 33 5.31 -14.14 10.21
CA ILE A 33 5.99 -13.56 9.03
C ILE A 33 4.98 -13.34 7.90
N ASN A 34 4.19 -14.34 7.54
CA ASN A 34 3.19 -14.22 6.47
C ASN A 34 2.14 -13.15 6.78
N LYS A 35 1.75 -13.01 8.05
CA LYS A 35 0.83 -11.95 8.47
C LYS A 35 1.45 -10.57 8.30
N LEU A 36 2.71 -10.39 8.72
CA LEU A 36 3.45 -9.13 8.58
C LEU A 36 3.67 -8.78 7.11
N ASP A 37 4.01 -9.75 6.28
CA ASP A 37 4.21 -9.57 4.85
C ASP A 37 2.93 -9.09 4.16
N ASN A 38 1.78 -9.72 4.46
CA ASN A 38 0.48 -9.26 3.98
C ASN A 38 0.14 -7.84 4.44
N GLN A 39 0.45 -7.50 5.70
CA GLN A 39 0.24 -6.14 6.22
C GLN A 39 1.15 -5.12 5.53
N LEU A 40 2.40 -5.48 5.22
CA LEU A 40 3.30 -4.64 4.46
C LEU A 40 2.78 -4.40 3.05
N VAL A 41 2.38 -5.46 2.33
CA VAL A 41 1.82 -5.35 0.97
C VAL A 41 0.58 -4.45 0.94
N GLU A 42 -0.32 -4.60 1.92
CA GLU A 42 -1.51 -3.75 2.01
C GLU A 42 -1.16 -2.28 2.31
N ALA A 43 -0.22 -2.06 3.24
CA ALA A 43 0.23 -0.72 3.58
C ALA A 43 0.97 -0.03 2.43
N THR A 44 1.83 -0.75 1.70
CA THR A 44 2.53 -0.20 0.53
C THR A 44 1.55 0.13 -0.59
N LYS A 45 0.56 -0.73 -0.82
CA LYS A 45 -0.49 -0.47 -1.84
C LYS A 45 -1.27 0.81 -1.51
N LYS A 46 -1.69 0.97 -0.26
CA LYS A 46 -2.36 2.20 0.21
C LYS A 46 -1.48 3.43 0.03
N LEU A 47 -0.20 3.31 0.35
CA LEU A 47 0.75 4.42 0.21
C LEU A 47 0.98 4.81 -1.24
N GLU A 48 1.05 3.85 -2.16
CA GLU A 48 1.12 4.11 -3.60
C GLU A 48 -0.18 4.76 -4.14
N GLU A 49 -1.35 4.27 -3.70
CA GLU A 49 -2.64 4.87 -4.07
C GLU A 49 -2.74 6.34 -3.63
N GLU A 50 -2.40 6.63 -2.38
CA GLU A 50 -2.40 8.00 -1.83
C GLU A 50 -1.35 8.89 -2.52
N GLN A 51 -0.17 8.35 -2.87
CA GLN A 51 0.84 9.10 -3.62
C GLN A 51 0.35 9.46 -5.02
N ASN A 52 -0.30 8.53 -5.72
CA ASN A 52 -0.89 8.80 -7.02
C ASN A 52 -2.00 9.86 -6.94
N GLU A 53 -2.88 9.76 -5.94
CA GLU A 53 -3.92 10.78 -5.68
C GLU A 53 -3.30 12.16 -5.41
N LEU A 54 -2.22 12.21 -4.63
CA LEU A 54 -1.50 13.45 -4.34
C LEU A 54 -0.85 14.03 -5.61
N GLU A 55 -0.28 13.21 -6.49
CA GLU A 55 0.25 13.67 -7.78
C GLU A 55 -0.84 14.22 -8.69
N GLU A 56 -2.01 13.58 -8.75
CA GLU A 56 -3.16 14.05 -9.53
C GLU A 56 -3.68 15.39 -9.00
N LEU A 57 -3.84 15.50 -7.67
CA LEU A 57 -4.25 16.75 -7.02
C LEU A 57 -3.25 17.88 -7.25
N ASN A 58 -1.94 17.60 -7.23
CA ASN A 58 -0.91 18.60 -7.53
C ASN A 58 -0.98 19.05 -8.99
N LYS A 59 -1.18 18.13 -9.94
CA LYS A 59 -1.39 18.51 -11.36
C LYS A 59 -2.64 19.36 -11.54
N GLU A 60 -3.74 19.02 -10.87
CA GLU A 60 -4.96 19.82 -10.90
C GLU A 60 -4.71 21.22 -10.33
N LYS A 61 -4.04 21.30 -9.18
CA LYS A 61 -3.66 22.56 -8.54
C LYS A 61 -2.79 23.43 -9.46
N ASP A 62 -1.74 22.87 -10.06
CA ASP A 62 -0.88 23.59 -11.00
C ASP A 62 -1.68 24.11 -12.19
N ASN A 63 -2.62 23.32 -12.71
CA ASN A 63 -3.53 23.74 -13.78
C ASN A 63 -4.46 24.88 -13.34
N MET A 64 -4.93 24.89 -12.09
CA MET A 64 -5.73 25.99 -11.53
C MET A 64 -4.92 27.27 -11.30
N GLU A 65 -3.62 27.14 -11.00
CA GLU A 65 -2.70 28.27 -10.83
C GLU A 65 -2.29 28.92 -12.16
N THR A 66 -2.64 28.33 -13.31
CA THR A 66 -2.36 28.93 -14.61
C THR A 66 -3.14 30.23 -14.83
N LEU A 67 -2.48 31.22 -15.45
CA LEU A 67 -3.10 32.49 -15.84
C LEU A 67 -4.35 32.27 -16.73
N GLU A 68 -4.37 31.21 -17.55
CA GLU A 68 -5.50 30.87 -18.41
C GLU A 68 -6.73 30.42 -17.61
N TYR A 69 -6.54 29.60 -16.56
CA TYR A 69 -7.63 29.22 -15.66
C TYR A 69 -8.18 30.43 -14.90
N ILE A 70 -7.28 31.28 -14.37
CA ILE A 70 -7.67 32.51 -13.65
C ILE A 70 -8.45 33.45 -14.58
N GLU A 71 -7.96 33.67 -15.80
CA GLU A 71 -8.64 34.49 -16.80
C GLU A 71 -10.01 33.91 -17.17
N ARG A 72 -10.12 32.59 -17.36
CA ARG A 72 -11.39 31.91 -17.63
C ARG A 72 -12.39 32.10 -16.49
N VAL A 73 -11.98 31.87 -15.24
CA VAL A 73 -12.85 32.06 -14.07
C VAL A 73 -13.26 33.53 -13.91
N ALA A 74 -12.35 34.47 -14.15
CA ALA A 74 -12.65 35.89 -14.12
C ALA A 74 -13.64 36.27 -15.23
N ARG A 75 -13.45 35.76 -16.45
CA ARG A 75 -14.38 35.95 -17.57
C ARG A 75 -15.77 35.44 -17.27
N ASP A 76 -15.88 34.21 -16.77
CA ASP A 76 -17.17 33.59 -16.41
C ASP A 76 -17.89 34.41 -15.32
N LYS A 77 -17.15 34.87 -14.29
CA LYS A 77 -17.70 35.70 -13.22
C LYS A 77 -18.10 37.11 -13.68
N LEU A 78 -17.36 37.70 -14.61
CA LEU A 78 -17.61 39.04 -15.13
C LEU A 78 -18.57 39.05 -16.34
N GLY A 79 -19.00 37.88 -16.82
CA GLY A 79 -19.78 37.75 -18.06
C GLY A 79 -19.02 38.24 -19.30
N MET A 80 -17.69 38.18 -19.27
CA MET A 80 -16.81 38.60 -20.35
C MET A 80 -16.49 37.42 -21.27
N VAL A 81 -16.44 37.66 -22.58
CA VAL A 81 -16.04 36.67 -23.59
C VAL A 81 -14.67 37.02 -24.15
N LYS A 82 -13.93 36.08 -24.77
CA LYS A 82 -12.66 36.44 -25.41
C LYS A 82 -12.94 37.39 -26.58
N LYS A 83 -11.94 38.22 -26.90
CA LYS A 83 -12.02 39.22 -27.96
C LYS A 83 -12.36 38.63 -29.33
N ASP A 84 -11.99 37.37 -29.56
CA ASP A 84 -12.19 36.64 -30.81
C ASP A 84 -13.42 35.71 -30.77
N ASP A 85 -14.20 35.70 -29.68
CA ASP A 85 -15.41 34.87 -29.56
C ASP A 85 -16.63 35.55 -30.21
N ILE A 86 -17.41 34.79 -30.99
CA ILE A 86 -18.66 35.26 -31.61
C ILE A 86 -19.81 35.09 -30.61
N VAL A 87 -20.35 36.20 -30.09
CA VAL A 87 -21.49 36.18 -29.15
C VAL A 87 -22.80 36.08 -29.91
N PHE A 88 -23.51 34.96 -29.75
CA PHE A 88 -24.89 34.81 -30.21
C PHE A 88 -25.85 35.24 -29.09
N LYS A 89 -26.67 36.26 -29.36
CA LYS A 89 -27.83 36.60 -28.51
C LYS A 89 -29.08 36.11 -29.21
N GLU A 90 -29.83 35.22 -28.57
CA GLU A 90 -31.20 34.90 -29.00
C GLU A 90 -32.05 36.16 -28.89
N LYS A 91 -32.88 36.40 -29.92
CA LYS A 91 -33.77 37.57 -30.02
C LYS A 91 -34.96 37.47 -29.07
#